data_AF-A0A3D3E4U7-F1
#
_entry.id   AF-A0A3D3E4U7-F1
#
_cell.length_a   1.000
_cell.length_b   1.000
_cell.length_c   1.000
_cell.angle_alpha   90.00
_cell.angle_beta   90.00
_cell.angle_gamma   90.00
#
_symmetry.space_group_name_H-M   'P 1'
#
loop_
_entity.id
_entity.type
_entity.pdbx_description
1 polymer ?
#
loop_
_entity_poly.entity_id
_entity_poly.type
_entity_poly.pdbx_seq_one_letter_code
_entity_poly.pdbx_strand_id
1 'polypeptide(L)'
;MRNMIRVLASTLYIALIASTAQISTVHANSDEEVKLRDLKYGTILFDYYQQNYFASLIGYEVANSRGELNHQIDEARLLHGGMTLSYGLPDEAESIFQQLLNAKDKKEISEEINEEI
;
A
#
# COMPACT_ATOMS: atom_id res chain seq x y z
N MET A 1 22.44 35.58 37.44
CA MET A 1 21.11 35.02 37.12
C MET A 1 20.91 34.57 35.66
N ARG A 2 21.73 34.99 34.67
CA ARG A 2 21.55 34.61 33.26
C ARG A 2 22.14 33.24 32.85
N ASN A 3 23.12 32.74 33.61
CA ASN A 3 23.76 31.43 33.37
C ASN A 3 23.01 30.27 34.03
N MET A 4 22.21 30.54 35.06
CA MET A 4 21.38 29.55 35.76
C MET A 4 20.23 29.05 34.88
N ILE A 5 19.63 29.94 34.08
CA ILE A 5 18.53 29.64 33.16
C ILE A 5 19.00 28.78 31.98
N ARG A 6 20.24 28.96 31.51
CA ARG A 6 20.83 28.17 30.40
C ARG A 6 21.16 26.73 30.83
N VAL A 7 21.63 26.54 32.06
CA VAL A 7 21.92 25.21 32.62
C VAL A 7 20.62 24.43 32.85
N LEU A 8 19.56 25.10 33.34
CA LEU A 8 18.24 24.48 33.56
C LEU A 8 17.58 24.04 32.24
N ALA A 9 17.73 24.83 31.16
CA ALA A 9 17.21 24.50 29.83
C ALA A 9 17.97 23.35 29.16
N SER A 10 19.29 23.24 29.39
CA SER A 10 20.12 22.13 28.87
C SER A 10 19.81 20.81 29.56
N THR A 11 19.55 20.82 30.87
CA THR A 11 19.17 19.59 31.60
C THR A 11 17.76 19.15 31.26
N LEU A 12 16.85 20.09 30.96
CA LEU A 12 15.50 19.78 30.49
C LEU A 12 15.50 19.11 29.11
N TYR A 13 16.46 19.48 28.24
CA TYR A 13 16.60 18.87 26.91
C TYR A 13 17.16 17.44 26.95
N ILE A 14 18.09 17.14 27.87
CA ILE A 14 18.68 15.80 28.00
C ILE A 14 17.68 14.82 28.66
N ALA A 15 16.83 15.30 29.56
CA ALA A 15 15.78 14.47 30.17
C ALA A 15 14.68 14.03 29.18
N LEU A 16 14.46 14.80 28.10
CA LEU A 16 13.45 14.48 27.09
C LEU A 16 13.86 13.27 26.20
N ILE A 17 15.15 12.99 26.07
CA ILE A 17 15.67 11.89 25.22
C ILE A 17 15.67 10.56 26.00
N ALA A 18 15.84 10.60 27.33
CA ALA A 18 16.00 9.42 28.18
C ALA A 18 14.75 8.55 28.35
N SER A 19 13.56 9.05 27.99
CA SER A 19 12.31 8.30 28.17
C SER A 19 11.94 7.36 27.01
N THR A 20 12.74 7.28 25.94
CA THR A 20 12.41 6.48 24.74
C THR A 20 12.95 5.05 24.76
N ALA A 21 13.39 4.54 25.92
CA ALA A 21 13.96 3.20 26.04
C ALA A 21 12.96 2.15 26.58
N GLN A 22 11.72 2.14 26.11
CA GLN A 22 10.85 0.96 26.23
C GLN A 22 10.56 0.40 24.85
N ILE A 23 11.54 -0.31 24.30
CA ILE A 23 11.33 -1.17 23.13
C ILE A 23 10.87 -2.52 23.68
N SER A 24 9.55 -2.71 23.77
CA SER A 24 8.99 -4.04 24.00
C SER A 24 9.36 -4.93 22.80
N THR A 25 10.16 -5.97 23.05
CA THR A 25 10.48 -6.98 22.04
C THR A 25 9.23 -7.80 21.74
N VAL A 26 8.46 -7.39 20.74
CA VAL A 26 7.44 -8.23 20.11
C VAL A 26 8.18 -9.42 19.48
N HIS A 27 8.11 -10.57 20.13
CA HIS A 27 8.54 -11.83 19.53
C HIS A 27 7.45 -12.23 18.54
N ALA A 28 7.64 -11.86 17.28
CA ALA A 28 6.80 -12.35 16.19
C ALA A 28 6.99 -13.87 16.12
N ASN A 29 5.93 -14.60 16.42
CA ASN A 29 5.88 -16.05 16.32
C ASN A 29 5.98 -16.41 14.82
N SER A 30 7.16 -16.79 14.37
CA SER A 30 7.52 -16.90 12.95
C SER A 30 7.08 -18.22 12.28
N ASP A 31 6.24 -19.00 12.95
CA ASP A 31 5.74 -20.28 12.42
C ASP A 31 4.47 -20.14 11.57
N GLU A 32 3.87 -18.94 11.54
CA GLU A 32 2.93 -18.59 10.50
C GLU A 32 3.74 -18.09 9.31
N GLU A 33 3.85 -18.91 8.26
CA GLU A 33 4.36 -18.47 6.96
C GLU A 33 3.50 -17.26 6.55
N VAL A 34 3.98 -16.06 6.86
CA VAL A 34 3.38 -14.82 6.39
C VAL A 34 3.55 -14.88 4.89
N LYS A 35 2.53 -15.43 4.22
CA LYS A 35 2.42 -15.52 2.78
C LYS A 35 2.56 -14.10 2.30
N LEU A 36 3.78 -13.71 1.90
CA LEU A 36 4.13 -12.34 1.58
C LEU A 36 3.24 -11.94 0.42
N ARG A 37 2.12 -11.30 0.79
CA ARG A 37 1.10 -10.77 -0.10
C ARG A 37 1.84 -9.84 -1.04
N ASP A 38 2.05 -10.29 -2.27
CA ASP A 38 2.77 -9.66 -3.38
C ASP A 38 3.62 -8.44 -2.96
N LEU A 39 4.89 -8.66 -2.58
CA LEU A 39 5.77 -7.62 -2.01
C LEU A 39 5.78 -6.31 -2.83
N LYS A 40 5.68 -6.43 -4.16
CA LYS A 40 5.64 -5.29 -5.08
C LYS A 40 4.39 -4.45 -4.95
N TYR A 41 3.25 -5.06 -4.64
CA TYR A 41 2.00 -4.35 -4.44
C TYR A 41 2.11 -3.34 -3.29
N GLY A 42 2.81 -3.69 -2.21
CA GLY A 42 3.07 -2.77 -1.10
C GLY A 42 3.91 -1.55 -1.50
N THR A 43 4.95 -1.73 -2.31
CA THR A 43 5.76 -0.62 -2.83
C THR A 43 4.94 0.29 -3.74
N ILE A 44 4.12 -0.27 -4.62
CA ILE A 44 3.22 0.48 -5.50
C ILE A 44 2.24 1.32 -4.65
N LEU A 45 1.57 0.70 -3.67
CA LEU A 45 0.66 1.42 -2.77
C LEU A 45 1.36 2.56 -2.03
N PHE A 46 2.58 2.34 -1.55
CA PHE A 46 3.36 3.36 -0.85
C PHE A 46 3.61 4.59 -1.74
N ASP A 47 4.00 4.39 -3.00
CA ASP A 47 4.20 5.48 -3.95
C ASP A 47 2.89 6.19 -4.30
N TYR A 48 1.80 5.43 -4.50
CA TYR A 48 0.46 5.99 -4.73
C TYR A 48 0.02 6.93 -3.61
N TYR A 49 0.14 6.52 -2.34
CA TYR A 49 -0.29 7.34 -1.20
C TYR A 49 0.60 8.58 -0.99
N GLN A 50 1.83 8.57 -1.49
CA GLN A 50 2.68 9.75 -1.54
C GLN A 50 2.37 10.68 -2.73
N GLN A 51 1.31 10.38 -3.49
CA GLN A 51 0.90 11.11 -4.70
C GLN A 51 1.95 11.01 -5.83
N ASN A 52 2.86 10.05 -5.75
CA ASN A 52 3.85 9.75 -6.78
C ASN A 52 3.23 8.86 -7.86
N TYR A 53 2.12 9.31 -8.47
CA TYR A 53 1.29 8.48 -9.36
C TYR A 53 2.05 7.90 -10.55
N PHE A 54 2.94 8.68 -11.16
CA PHE A 54 3.77 8.19 -12.28
C PHE A 54 4.72 7.07 -11.85
N ALA A 55 5.43 7.23 -10.72
CA ALA A 55 6.34 6.21 -10.21
C ALA A 55 5.58 4.93 -9.85
N SER A 56 4.43 5.10 -9.19
CA SER A 56 3.53 4.01 -8.82
C SER A 56 2.98 3.28 -10.05
N LEU A 57 2.58 4.00 -11.10
CA LEU A 57 2.09 3.46 -12.36
C LEU A 57 3.16 2.62 -13.07
N ILE A 58 4.38 3.15 -13.20
CA ILE A 58 5.50 2.40 -13.79
C ILE A 58 5.87 1.19 -12.94
N GLY A 59 5.85 1.33 -11.61
CA GLY A 59 6.06 0.22 -10.68
C GLY A 59 5.06 -0.90 -10.88
N TYR A 60 3.78 -0.55 -11.07
CA TYR A 60 2.72 -1.49 -11.42
C TYR A 60 2.99 -2.18 -12.76
N GLU A 61 3.28 -1.43 -13.83
CA GLU A 61 3.51 -2.03 -15.16
C GLU A 61 4.67 -3.02 -15.17
N VAL A 62 5.77 -2.68 -14.48
CA VAL A 62 6.92 -3.58 -14.33
C VAL A 62 6.54 -4.83 -13.55
N ALA A 63 5.86 -4.69 -12.41
CA ALA A 63 5.45 -5.83 -11.59
C ALA A 63 4.43 -6.73 -12.32
N ASN A 64 3.47 -6.12 -13.02
CA ASN A 64 2.46 -6.81 -13.82
C ASN A 64 3.12 -7.60 -14.97
N SER A 65 4.06 -6.99 -15.70
CA SER A 65 4.80 -7.66 -16.79
C SER A 65 5.62 -8.88 -16.32
N ARG A 66 5.99 -8.90 -15.04
CA ARG A 66 6.76 -9.98 -14.41
C ARG A 66 5.89 -11.02 -13.71
N GLY A 67 4.56 -10.83 -13.68
CA GLY A 67 3.65 -11.69 -12.93
C GLY A 67 3.91 -11.63 -11.42
N GLU A 68 4.30 -10.47 -10.89
CA GLU A 68 4.60 -10.27 -9.46
C GLU A 68 3.35 -9.82 -8.64
N LEU A 69 2.15 -9.82 -9.25
CA LEU A 69 0.88 -9.31 -8.68
C LEU A 69 -0.24 -10.38 -8.61
N ASN A 70 0.12 -11.66 -8.50
CA ASN A 70 -0.80 -12.78 -8.76
C ASN A 70 -1.92 -12.98 -7.72
N HIS A 71 -1.80 -12.45 -6.50
CA HIS A 71 -2.80 -12.69 -5.44
C HIS A 71 -3.87 -11.59 -5.35
N GLN A 72 -3.55 -10.36 -5.74
CA GLN A 72 -4.43 -9.18 -5.63
C GLN A 72 -4.68 -8.55 -7.01
N ILE A 73 -4.97 -9.38 -8.01
CA ILE A 73 -5.05 -8.91 -9.40
C ILE A 73 -6.17 -7.88 -9.57
N ASP A 74 -7.31 -8.04 -8.90
CA ASP A 74 -8.44 -7.11 -9.01
C ASP A 74 -8.17 -5.79 -8.28
N GLU A 75 -7.64 -5.84 -7.06
CA GLU A 75 -7.28 -4.65 -6.29
C GLU A 75 -6.13 -3.87 -6.93
N ALA A 76 -5.12 -4.59 -7.46
CA ALA A 76 -4.01 -3.97 -8.17
C ALA A 76 -4.48 -3.31 -9.48
N ARG A 77 -5.42 -3.94 -10.20
CA ARG A 77 -6.05 -3.32 -11.38
C ARG A 77 -6.90 -2.11 -11.03
N LEU A 78 -7.61 -2.12 -9.90
CA LEU A 78 -8.37 -0.96 -9.44
C LEU A 78 -7.43 0.21 -9.13
N LEU A 79 -6.33 -0.07 -8.41
CA LEU A 79 -5.28 0.91 -8.14
C LEU A 79 -4.68 1.44 -9.45
N HIS A 80 -4.45 0.57 -10.43
CA HIS A 80 -3.98 0.95 -11.76
C HIS A 80 -4.88 1.98 -12.45
N GLY A 81 -6.21 1.77 -12.44
CA GLY A 81 -7.15 2.76 -12.95
C GLY A 81 -7.09 4.08 -12.18
N GLY A 82 -6.99 4.05 -10.85
CA GLY A 82 -6.88 5.25 -10.01
C GLY A 82 -5.60 6.06 -10.25
N MET A 83 -4.47 5.38 -10.44
CA MET A 83 -3.19 5.99 -10.80
C MET A 83 -3.23 6.63 -12.19
N THR A 84 -3.78 5.90 -13.16
CA THR A 84 -3.93 6.33 -14.55
C THR A 84 -4.78 7.59 -14.65
N LEU A 85 -5.92 7.61 -13.96
CA LEU A 85 -6.77 8.79 -13.86
C LEU A 85 -6.03 9.98 -13.20
N SER A 86 -5.34 9.73 -12.09
CA SER A 86 -4.62 10.76 -11.33
C SER A 86 -3.42 11.34 -12.10
N TYR A 87 -2.84 10.58 -13.02
CA TYR A 87 -1.78 11.03 -13.91
C TYR A 87 -2.30 11.84 -15.11
N GLY A 88 -3.61 11.84 -15.37
CA GLY A 88 -4.25 12.59 -16.45
C GLY A 88 -4.58 11.76 -17.70
N LEU A 89 -4.78 10.45 -17.54
CA LEU A 89 -5.15 9.51 -18.60
C LEU A 89 -6.58 8.97 -18.38
N PRO A 90 -7.62 9.79 -18.59
CA PRO A 90 -8.99 9.42 -18.24
C PRO A 90 -9.55 8.30 -19.13
N ASP A 91 -9.21 8.27 -20.42
CA ASP A 91 -9.73 7.27 -21.38
C ASP A 91 -9.20 5.87 -21.05
N GLU A 92 -7.91 5.77 -20.72
CA GLU A 92 -7.29 4.53 -20.28
C GLU A 92 -7.87 4.07 -18.93
N ALA A 93 -8.07 4.99 -17.99
CA ALA A 93 -8.67 4.68 -16.70
C ALA A 93 -10.11 4.16 -16.86
N GLU A 94 -10.92 4.80 -17.71
CA GLU A 94 -12.27 4.33 -18.04
C GLU A 94 -12.23 2.89 -18.57
N SER A 95 -11.35 2.59 -19.53
CA SER A 95 -11.21 1.25 -20.08
C SER A 95 -10.89 0.21 -18.99
N ILE A 96 -9.97 0.54 -18.07
CA ILE A 96 -9.60 -0.33 -16.95
C ILE A 96 -10.81 -0.57 -16.03
N PHE A 97 -11.55 0.48 -15.66
CA PHE A 97 -12.71 0.34 -14.79
C PHE A 97 -13.85 -0.45 -15.44
N GLN A 98 -14.11 -0.25 -16.74
CA GLN A 98 -15.11 -1.03 -17.47
C GLN A 98 -14.74 -2.51 -17.51
N GLN A 99 -13.46 -2.85 -17.71
CA GLN A 99 -13.01 -4.24 -17.67
C GLN A 99 -13.23 -4.87 -16.28
N LEU A 100 -12.97 -4.10 -15.20
CA LEU A 100 -13.20 -4.55 -13.83
C LEU A 100 -14.68 -4.78 -13.52
N LEU A 101 -15.56 -3.89 -13.95
CA LEU A 101 -17.01 -4.02 -13.77
C LEU A 101 -17.54 -5.28 -14.47
N ASN A 102 -17.20 -5.45 -15.75
CA ASN A 102 -17.62 -6.62 -16.53
C ASN A 102 -17.10 -7.95 -15.95
N ALA A 103 -15.87 -7.95 -15.41
CA ALA A 103 -15.30 -9.14 -14.77
C ALA A 103 -16.04 -9.50 -13.47
N LYS A 104 -16.44 -8.50 -12.68
CA LYS A 104 -17.21 -8.68 -11.46
C LYS A 104 -18.60 -9.26 -11.75
N ASP A 105 -19.31 -8.69 -12.71
CA ASP A 105 -20.65 -9.14 -13.11
C ASP A 105 -20.62 -10.61 -13.56
N LYS A 106 -19.60 -11.01 -14.32
CA LYS A 106 -19.40 -12.41 -14.73
C LYS A 106 -19.16 -13.35 -13.55
N LYS A 107 -18.41 -12.90 -12.53
CA LYS A 107 -18.13 -13.70 -11.33
C LYS A 107 -19.40 -13.91 -10.51
N GLU A 108 -20.20 -12.87 -10.32
CA GLU A 108 -21.47 -12.92 -9.59
C GLU A 108 -22.46 -13.90 -10.25
N ILE A 109 -22.62 -13.84 -11.58
CA ILE A 109 -23.46 -14.79 -12.33
C ILE A 109 -22.95 -16.24 -12.17
N SER A 110 -21.63 -16.45 -12.16
CA SER A 110 -21.07 -17.81 -12.00
C SER A 110 -21.23 -18.37 -10.59
N GLU A 111 -21.29 -17.51 -9.57
CA GLU A 111 -21.54 -17.91 -8.19
C GLU A 111 -23.02 -18.26 -7.99
N GLU A 112 -23.94 -17.49 -8.58
CA GLU A 112 -25.39 -17.75 -8.53
C GLU A 112 -25.79 -19.08 -9.19
N ILE A 113 -25.21 -19.41 -10.35
CA ILE A 113 -25.46 -20.70 -11.03
C ILE A 113 -24.91 -21.90 -10.24
N ASN A 114 -23.85 -21.70 -9.46
CA ASN A 114 -23.25 -22.77 -8.65
C ASN A 114 -23.94 -22.97 -7.29
N GLU A 115 -24.81 -22.05 -6.85
CA GLU A 115 -25.65 -22.21 -5.65
C GLU A 115 -27.02 -22.88 -5.94
N GLU A 116 -27.42 -22.97 -7.21
CA GLU A 116 -28.70 -23.58 -7.63
C GLU A 116 -28.60 -25.10 -7.96
N ILE A 117 -27.41 -25.71 -7.80
CA ILE A 117 -27.13 -27.15 -8.02
C ILE A 117 -26.69 -27.80 -6.71
#